data_AF-A0A8S9SE29-F1
#
_entry.id   AF-A0A8S9SE29-F1
#
_cell.length_a   1.000
_cell.length_b   1.000
_cell.length_c   1.000
_cell.angle_alpha   90.00
_cell.angle_beta   90.00
_cell.angle_gamma   90.00
#
_symmetry.space_group_name_H-M   'P 1'
#
loop_
_entity.id
_entity.type
_entity.pdbx_description
1 polymer ?
#
loop_
_entity_poly.entity_id
_entity_poly.type
_entity_poly.pdbx_seq_one_letter_code
_entity_poly.pdbx_strand_id
1 'polypeptide(L)'
;MGGSKKNRHTSGLEHWSIAVKDGKALEKEWRSEIPIPRGGAHRACVVVDDWLFVIGGQEGDFMAKPGKCSRRLEVVFSDVYMLDEDMKWKVMPPLPKPDSHIEFAWKVVNNSIVIVGGTTEKHPETKKMVLVGEIFQFNLNTMKWYVIGKLPYRVKTTLVGYWDGQLYFTSG
;
A
#
# COMPACT_ATOMS: atom_id res chain seq x y z
N MET A 1 0.80 7.03 -8.16
CA MET A 1 -0.66 6.85 -8.05
C MET A 1 -1.15 7.49 -6.77
N GLY A 2 -2.23 8.27 -6.85
CA GLY A 2 -2.98 8.79 -5.73
C GLY A 2 -2.14 9.33 -4.56
N GLY A 3 -2.69 9.21 -3.37
CA GLY A 3 -2.14 9.79 -2.14
C GLY A 3 -3.09 10.81 -1.55
N SER A 4 -2.53 11.81 -0.88
CA SER A 4 -3.29 12.99 -0.44
C SER A 4 -3.09 14.13 -1.44
N LYS A 5 -4.15 14.87 -1.75
CA LYS A 5 -4.07 16.10 -2.53
C LYS A 5 -3.28 17.17 -1.78
N LYS A 6 -2.99 18.30 -2.44
CA LYS A 6 -2.22 19.43 -1.87
C LYS A 6 -2.73 19.92 -0.51
N ASN A 7 -4.03 19.80 -0.25
CA ASN A 7 -4.64 20.18 1.04
C ASN A 7 -4.37 19.17 2.17
N ARG A 8 -3.62 18.09 1.88
CA ARG A 8 -3.29 16.97 2.76
C ARG A 8 -4.46 16.22 3.38
N HIS A 9 -5.68 16.48 2.92
CA HIS A 9 -6.88 15.92 3.50
C HIS A 9 -7.69 15.11 2.49
N THR A 10 -7.86 15.64 1.30
CA THR A 10 -8.62 14.98 0.25
C THR A 10 -7.78 13.89 -0.37
N SER A 11 -8.32 12.68 -0.42
CA SER A 11 -7.71 11.56 -1.13
C SER A 11 -7.66 11.82 -2.64
N GLY A 12 -6.50 11.58 -3.25
CA GLY A 12 -6.30 11.64 -4.70
C GLY A 12 -6.67 10.32 -5.36
N LEU A 13 -7.49 10.37 -6.41
CA LEU A 13 -7.86 9.22 -7.25
C LEU A 13 -6.99 9.12 -8.50
N GLU A 14 -6.14 10.10 -8.72
CA GLU A 14 -5.40 10.24 -9.95
C GLU A 14 -4.34 9.14 -10.10
N HIS A 15 -4.21 8.60 -11.30
CA HIS A 15 -3.24 7.58 -11.67
C HIS A 15 -2.48 8.09 -12.89
N TRP A 16 -1.16 7.98 -12.86
CA TRP A 16 -0.31 8.40 -13.96
C TRP A 16 0.77 7.36 -14.22
N SER A 17 1.19 7.27 -15.48
CA SER A 17 2.33 6.47 -15.91
C SER A 17 3.26 7.30 -16.80
N ILE A 18 4.51 6.86 -16.92
CA ILE A 18 5.47 7.38 -17.88
C ILE A 18 6.35 6.22 -18.34
N ALA A 19 6.53 6.08 -19.64
CA ALA A 19 7.36 5.03 -20.21
C ALA A 19 8.85 5.32 -19.93
N VAL A 20 9.55 4.33 -19.38
CA VAL A 20 11.00 4.40 -19.10
C VAL A 20 11.71 3.26 -19.80
N LYS A 21 12.79 3.56 -20.54
CA LYS A 21 13.64 2.57 -21.20
C LYS A 21 15.08 3.08 -21.25
N ASP A 22 16.04 2.19 -21.05
CA ASP A 22 17.48 2.49 -21.11
C ASP A 22 17.89 3.69 -20.22
N GLY A 23 17.31 3.75 -19.01
CA GLY A 23 17.60 4.80 -18.03
C GLY A 23 17.00 6.17 -18.36
N LYS A 24 16.10 6.27 -19.35
CA LYS A 24 15.46 7.53 -19.77
C LYS A 24 13.95 7.42 -19.79
N ALA A 25 13.27 8.50 -19.44
CA ALA A 25 11.86 8.68 -19.77
C ALA A 25 11.73 8.86 -21.29
N LEU A 26 10.85 8.09 -21.91
CA LEU A 26 10.59 8.15 -23.35
C LEU A 26 9.58 9.24 -23.72
N GLU A 27 8.77 9.66 -22.75
CA GLU A 27 7.72 10.66 -22.91
C GLU A 27 8.12 11.96 -22.21
N LYS A 28 7.65 13.09 -22.73
CA LYS A 28 7.91 14.42 -22.12
C LYS A 28 6.96 14.76 -20.98
N GLU A 29 5.80 14.12 -20.97
CA GLU A 29 4.72 14.38 -20.01
C GLU A 29 4.21 13.04 -19.48
N TRP A 30 3.68 13.06 -18.26
CA TRP A 30 3.03 11.90 -17.66
C TRP A 30 1.67 11.66 -18.31
N ARG A 31 1.39 10.40 -18.65
CA ARG A 31 0.09 9.99 -19.15
C ARG A 31 -0.89 9.87 -17.99
N SER A 32 -2.10 10.41 -18.15
CA SER A 32 -3.20 10.13 -17.22
C SER A 32 -3.75 8.73 -17.50
N GLU A 33 -3.89 7.95 -16.46
CA GLU A 33 -4.43 6.59 -16.47
C GLU A 33 -5.82 6.55 -15.85
N ILE A 34 -6.41 5.35 -15.82
CA ILE A 34 -7.70 5.09 -15.20
C ILE A 34 -7.59 5.34 -13.69
N PRO A 35 -8.46 6.21 -13.12
CA PRO A 35 -8.44 6.56 -11.70
C PRO A 35 -8.53 5.33 -10.80
N ILE A 36 -7.80 5.35 -9.68
CA ILE A 36 -7.87 4.28 -8.68
C ILE A 36 -9.26 4.28 -8.00
N PRO A 37 -9.82 3.11 -7.64
CA PRO A 37 -11.18 3.04 -7.07
C PRO A 37 -11.33 3.76 -5.73
N ARG A 38 -10.27 3.78 -4.92
CA ARG A 38 -10.20 4.52 -3.66
C ARG A 38 -8.86 5.21 -3.54
N GLY A 39 -8.87 6.51 -3.24
CA GLY A 39 -7.67 7.30 -2.98
C GLY A 39 -7.16 7.13 -1.55
N GLY A 40 -5.99 7.70 -1.25
CA GLY A 40 -5.37 7.63 0.07
C GLY A 40 -3.87 7.37 0.00
N ALA A 41 -3.17 7.68 1.09
CA ALA A 41 -1.71 7.57 1.19
C ALA A 41 -1.30 6.21 1.79
N HIS A 42 0.02 5.95 1.75
CA HIS A 42 0.67 4.85 2.45
C HIS A 42 0.22 3.44 2.08
N ARG A 43 -0.04 3.21 0.80
CA ARG A 43 -0.50 1.93 0.23
C ARG A 43 0.63 1.20 -0.48
N ALA A 44 0.54 -0.12 -0.55
CA ALA A 44 1.41 -0.90 -1.42
C ALA A 44 0.93 -0.81 -2.88
N CYS A 45 1.88 -0.76 -3.80
CA CYS A 45 1.66 -0.72 -5.25
C CYS A 45 2.55 -1.79 -5.87
N VAL A 46 1.96 -2.90 -6.31
CA VAL A 46 2.70 -4.10 -6.72
C VAL A 46 2.36 -4.43 -8.17
N VAL A 47 3.36 -4.49 -9.03
CA VAL A 47 3.22 -5.12 -10.35
C VAL A 47 3.72 -6.56 -10.24
N VAL A 48 2.88 -7.50 -10.64
CA VAL A 48 3.24 -8.92 -10.77
C VAL A 48 2.54 -9.47 -12.00
N ASP A 49 3.31 -10.13 -12.86
CA ASP A 49 2.92 -10.48 -14.22
C ASP A 49 2.41 -9.22 -14.96
N ASP A 50 1.21 -9.27 -15.53
CA ASP A 50 0.55 -8.15 -16.22
C ASP A 50 -0.49 -7.42 -15.36
N TRP A 51 -0.46 -7.61 -14.04
CA TRP A 51 -1.43 -7.02 -13.11
C TRP A 51 -0.79 -5.99 -12.18
N LEU A 52 -1.53 -4.91 -11.93
CA LEU A 52 -1.16 -3.87 -10.97
C LEU A 52 -2.09 -3.91 -9.76
N PHE A 53 -1.55 -4.27 -8.61
CA PHE A 53 -2.26 -4.31 -7.34
C PHE A 53 -2.05 -3.01 -6.54
N VAL A 54 -3.14 -2.51 -5.96
CA VAL A 54 -3.14 -1.45 -4.94
C VAL A 54 -3.73 -2.02 -3.67
N ILE A 55 -2.93 -2.09 -2.61
CA ILE A 55 -3.25 -2.83 -1.38
C ILE A 55 -3.18 -1.89 -0.17
N GLY A 56 -4.23 -1.93 0.66
CA GLY A 56 -4.27 -1.21 1.93
C GLY A 56 -4.23 0.30 1.77
N GLY A 57 -3.59 0.98 2.72
CA GLY A 57 -3.45 2.44 2.76
C GLY A 57 -4.30 3.10 3.84
N GLN A 58 -4.36 4.43 3.81
CA GLN A 58 -5.15 5.20 4.75
C GLN A 58 -5.69 6.52 4.18
N GLU A 59 -6.72 7.03 4.83
CA GLU A 59 -7.17 8.42 4.73
C GLU A 59 -7.27 9.05 6.12
N GLY A 60 -7.48 10.36 6.13
CA GLY A 60 -7.55 11.11 7.37
C GLY A 60 -6.15 11.49 7.84
N ASP A 61 -5.67 12.62 7.32
CA ASP A 61 -4.43 13.25 7.73
C ASP A 61 -4.75 14.67 8.25
N PHE A 62 -3.74 15.52 8.40
CA PHE A 62 -3.92 16.89 8.86
C PHE A 62 -4.71 17.71 7.85
N MET A 63 -5.74 18.38 8.34
CA MET A 63 -6.41 19.44 7.61
C MET A 63 -5.86 20.78 8.09
N ALA A 64 -5.30 21.55 7.16
CA ALA A 64 -4.85 22.90 7.43
C ALA A 64 -6.05 23.79 7.79
N LYS A 65 -5.92 24.54 8.89
CA LYS A 65 -6.76 25.66 9.26
C LYS A 65 -5.86 26.90 9.42
N PRO A 66 -6.38 28.13 9.29
CA PRO A 66 -5.59 29.33 9.54
C PRO A 66 -4.88 29.23 10.90
N GLY A 67 -3.54 29.20 10.89
CA GLY A 67 -2.70 29.12 12.09
C GLY A 67 -2.67 27.79 12.85
N LYS A 68 -3.37 26.72 12.42
CA LYS A 68 -3.37 25.40 13.10
C LYS A 68 -3.49 24.23 12.13
N CYS A 69 -2.84 23.12 12.46
CA CYS A 69 -3.10 21.82 11.83
C CYS A 69 -4.00 20.98 12.74
N SER A 70 -5.20 20.62 12.28
CA SER A 70 -6.08 19.70 13.02
C SER A 70 -6.02 18.30 12.43
N ARG A 71 -5.69 17.30 13.25
CA ARG A 71 -5.79 15.89 12.85
C ARG A 71 -7.26 15.51 12.64
N ARG A 72 -7.55 14.82 11.55
CA ARG A 72 -8.84 14.16 11.33
C ARG A 72 -8.80 12.70 11.81
N LEU A 73 -9.96 12.08 11.86
CA LEU A 73 -10.06 10.64 12.10
C LEU A 73 -9.35 9.93 10.94
N GLU A 74 -8.35 9.15 11.29
CA GLU A 74 -7.59 8.33 10.36
C GLU A 74 -8.31 7.00 10.19
N VAL A 75 -8.56 6.61 8.94
CA VAL A 75 -9.17 5.32 8.57
C VAL A 75 -8.12 4.54 7.81
N VAL A 76 -7.79 3.35 8.30
CA VAL A 76 -6.86 2.42 7.67
C VAL A 76 -7.66 1.43 6.84
N PHE A 77 -7.18 1.09 5.66
CA PHE A 77 -7.90 0.30 4.68
C PHE A 77 -7.45 -1.16 4.69
N SER A 78 -8.40 -2.07 4.49
CA SER A 78 -8.13 -3.45 4.11
C SER A 78 -8.36 -3.70 2.61
N ASP A 79 -8.80 -2.68 1.87
CA ASP A 79 -9.15 -2.80 0.45
C ASP A 79 -7.96 -3.26 -0.40
N VAL A 80 -8.24 -4.13 -1.35
CA VAL A 80 -7.28 -4.56 -2.38
C VAL A 80 -7.95 -4.42 -3.74
N TYR A 81 -7.29 -3.70 -4.63
CA TYR A 81 -7.72 -3.55 -6.01
C TYR A 81 -6.65 -4.08 -6.95
N MET A 82 -7.07 -4.66 -8.06
CA MET A 82 -6.19 -5.11 -9.13
C MET A 82 -6.66 -4.49 -10.44
N LEU A 83 -5.76 -3.84 -11.16
CA LEU A 83 -5.96 -3.45 -12.55
C LEU A 83 -5.50 -4.62 -13.43
N ASP A 84 -6.40 -5.15 -14.24
CA ASP A 84 -6.12 -6.26 -15.17
C ASP A 84 -5.60 -5.77 -16.53
N GLU A 85 -5.31 -6.74 -17.41
CA GLU A 85 -4.85 -6.54 -18.80
C GLU A 85 -5.85 -5.76 -19.67
N ASP A 86 -7.15 -5.84 -19.33
CA ASP A 86 -8.23 -5.08 -19.97
C ASP A 86 -8.31 -3.63 -19.48
N MET A 87 -7.39 -3.21 -18.60
CA MET A 87 -7.39 -1.93 -17.93
C MET A 87 -8.67 -1.72 -17.10
N LYS A 88 -9.13 -2.75 -16.38
CA LYS A 88 -10.29 -2.66 -15.48
C LYS A 88 -9.88 -2.95 -14.04
N TRP A 89 -10.29 -2.06 -13.15
CA TRP A 89 -10.13 -2.27 -11.72
C TRP A 89 -11.12 -3.33 -11.22
N LYS A 90 -10.60 -4.34 -10.54
CA LYS A 90 -11.35 -5.40 -9.86
C LYS A 90 -11.08 -5.34 -8.36
N VAL A 91 -12.13 -5.62 -7.58
CA VAL A 91 -12.01 -5.79 -6.14
C VAL A 91 -11.46 -7.18 -5.87
N MET A 92 -10.40 -7.26 -5.07
CA MET A 92 -9.79 -8.52 -4.65
C MET A 92 -10.12 -8.81 -3.19
N PRO A 93 -9.86 -10.03 -2.70
CA PRO A 93 -10.03 -10.35 -1.28
C PRO A 93 -9.25 -9.36 -0.40
N PRO A 94 -9.91 -8.80 0.63
CA PRO A 94 -9.30 -7.76 1.45
C PRO A 94 -8.18 -8.32 2.32
N LEU A 95 -7.27 -7.45 2.77
CA LEU A 95 -6.27 -7.80 3.77
C LEU A 95 -6.92 -8.43 5.01
N PRO A 96 -6.29 -9.43 5.64
CA PRO A 96 -6.78 -10.01 6.90
C PRO A 96 -6.93 -8.99 8.03
N LYS A 97 -6.17 -7.90 7.95
CA LYS A 97 -6.19 -6.77 8.88
C LYS A 97 -5.97 -5.49 8.07
N PRO A 98 -6.70 -4.39 8.33
CA PRO A 98 -6.42 -3.11 7.70
C PRO A 98 -4.95 -2.70 7.95
N ASP A 99 -4.26 -2.25 6.91
CA ASP A 99 -2.83 -1.95 7.00
C ASP A 99 -2.43 -0.76 6.11
N SER A 100 -1.51 0.06 6.62
CA SER A 100 -0.91 1.22 5.95
C SER A 100 0.56 1.35 6.29
N HIS A 101 1.25 2.30 5.64
CA HIS A 101 2.71 2.48 5.70
C HIS A 101 3.45 1.24 5.19
N ILE A 102 2.91 0.70 4.09
CA ILE A 102 3.37 -0.51 3.42
C ILE A 102 3.83 -0.24 1.97
N GLU A 103 4.24 0.98 1.65
CA GLU A 103 4.59 1.41 0.28
C GLU A 103 5.62 0.50 -0.40
N PHE A 104 6.62 0.09 0.37
CA PHE A 104 7.69 -0.82 -0.03
C PHE A 104 7.90 -1.97 0.96
N ALA A 105 6.89 -2.20 1.81
CA ALA A 105 6.91 -3.22 2.85
C ALA A 105 6.51 -4.61 2.31
N TRP A 106 6.83 -4.89 1.06
CA TRP A 106 6.36 -6.08 0.37
C TRP A 106 7.40 -6.63 -0.60
N LYS A 107 7.29 -7.92 -0.90
CA LYS A 107 8.07 -8.57 -1.97
C LYS A 107 7.26 -9.69 -2.61
N VAL A 108 7.43 -9.86 -3.93
CA VAL A 108 6.90 -11.04 -4.63
C VAL A 108 7.85 -12.21 -4.42
N VAL A 109 7.34 -13.30 -3.86
CA VAL A 109 8.06 -14.54 -3.56
C VAL A 109 7.19 -15.72 -3.94
N ASN A 110 7.69 -16.64 -4.78
CA ASN A 110 7.02 -17.89 -5.17
C ASN A 110 5.54 -17.69 -5.55
N ASN A 111 5.28 -16.82 -6.53
CA ASN A 111 3.95 -16.44 -6.99
C ASN A 111 3.00 -15.94 -5.88
N SER A 112 3.55 -15.20 -4.93
CA SER A 112 2.79 -14.60 -3.83
C SER A 112 3.32 -13.21 -3.50
N ILE A 113 2.43 -12.31 -3.11
CA ILE A 113 2.80 -11.01 -2.54
C ILE A 113 2.93 -11.19 -1.03
N VAL A 114 4.13 -10.98 -0.48
CA VAL A 114 4.39 -11.04 0.96
C VAL A 114 4.51 -9.63 1.50
N ILE A 115 3.75 -9.29 2.54
CA ILE A 115 3.73 -7.97 3.20
C ILE A 115 4.23 -8.12 4.64
N VAL A 116 5.05 -7.17 5.08
CA VAL A 116 5.80 -7.23 6.34
C VAL A 116 5.77 -5.91 7.10
N GLY A 117 5.16 -5.91 8.29
CA GLY A 117 5.06 -4.71 9.12
C GLY A 117 3.97 -3.77 8.63
N GLY A 118 4.03 -2.50 9.05
CA GLY A 118 3.00 -1.50 8.75
C GLY A 118 2.26 -1.06 10.01
N THR A 119 1.17 -0.32 9.81
CA THR A 119 0.34 0.23 10.88
C THR A 119 -1.12 -0.03 10.62
N THR A 120 -1.82 -0.43 11.67
CA THR A 120 -3.26 -0.68 11.63
C THR A 120 -4.03 0.35 12.45
N GLU A 121 -5.32 0.11 12.61
CA GLU A 121 -6.22 0.94 13.41
C GLU A 121 -5.65 1.16 14.82
N LYS A 122 -5.88 2.37 15.35
CA LYS A 122 -5.43 2.72 16.69
C LYS A 122 -6.14 1.88 17.73
N HIS A 123 -5.46 1.62 18.85
CA HIS A 123 -6.05 0.93 19.96
C HIS A 123 -7.35 1.63 20.41
N PRO A 124 -8.47 0.91 20.56
CA PRO A 124 -9.78 1.52 20.75
C PRO A 124 -9.86 2.39 22.01
N GLU A 125 -9.18 1.99 23.10
CA GLU A 125 -9.15 2.74 24.36
C GLU A 125 -8.01 3.76 24.41
N THR A 126 -6.75 3.30 24.35
CA THR A 126 -5.58 4.17 24.55
C THR A 126 -5.30 5.12 23.39
N LYS A 127 -5.96 4.92 22.22
CA LYS A 127 -5.74 5.66 20.96
C LYS A 127 -4.30 5.63 20.45
N LYS A 128 -3.46 4.75 21.01
CA LYS A 128 -2.08 4.56 20.57
C LYS A 128 -2.05 3.88 19.19
N MET A 129 -1.04 4.23 18.40
CA MET A 129 -0.75 3.56 17.14
C MET A 129 -0.44 2.07 17.40
N VAL A 130 -0.98 1.21 16.55
CA VAL A 130 -0.73 -0.23 16.59
C VAL A 130 0.05 -0.60 15.35
N LEU A 131 1.19 -1.26 15.56
CA LEU A 131 2.03 -1.79 14.49
C LEU A 131 1.56 -3.20 14.12
N VAL A 132 1.67 -3.55 12.85
CA VAL A 132 1.41 -4.91 12.37
C VAL A 132 2.66 -5.75 12.57
N GLY A 133 2.51 -6.93 13.19
CA GLY A 133 3.62 -7.86 13.41
C GLY A 133 3.49 -9.12 12.58
N GLU A 134 2.29 -9.43 12.10
CA GLU A 134 2.01 -10.55 11.21
C GLU A 134 2.65 -10.34 9.84
N ILE A 135 3.12 -11.44 9.24
CA ILE A 135 3.57 -11.47 7.85
C ILE A 135 2.40 -12.00 7.04
N PHE A 136 1.86 -11.17 6.15
CA PHE A 136 0.75 -11.54 5.28
C PHE A 136 1.27 -12.04 3.94
N GLN A 137 0.70 -13.12 3.44
CA GLN A 137 0.96 -13.65 2.10
C GLN A 137 -0.35 -13.65 1.31
N PHE A 138 -0.37 -12.99 0.16
CA PHE A 138 -1.40 -13.16 -0.84
C PHE A 138 -0.92 -14.14 -1.90
N ASN A 139 -1.53 -15.33 -1.97
CA ASN A 139 -1.21 -16.32 -2.98
C ASN A 139 -1.91 -15.98 -4.29
N LEU A 140 -1.17 -15.76 -5.37
CA LEU A 140 -1.72 -15.32 -6.65
C LEU A 140 -2.41 -16.45 -7.43
N ASN A 141 -2.12 -17.72 -7.14
CA ASN A 141 -2.83 -18.85 -7.74
C ASN A 141 -4.22 -19.03 -7.15
N THR A 142 -4.35 -18.90 -5.82
CA THR A 142 -5.61 -19.17 -5.11
C THR A 142 -6.41 -17.90 -4.81
N MET A 143 -5.79 -16.72 -5.00
CA MET A 143 -6.32 -15.41 -4.62
C MET A 143 -6.73 -15.37 -3.15
N LYS A 144 -5.91 -15.94 -2.25
CA LYS A 144 -6.20 -16.01 -0.81
C LYS A 144 -5.07 -15.43 0.02
N TRP A 145 -5.47 -14.84 1.14
CA TRP A 145 -4.56 -14.36 2.16
C TRP A 145 -4.24 -15.42 3.21
N TYR A 146 -3.00 -15.43 3.67
CA TYR A 146 -2.50 -16.27 4.74
C TYR A 146 -1.64 -15.44 5.69
N VAL A 147 -1.62 -15.83 6.97
CA VAL A 147 -0.62 -15.35 7.93
C VAL A 147 0.47 -16.41 8.00
N ILE A 148 1.66 -16.08 7.51
CA ILE A 148 2.77 -17.06 7.37
C ILE A 148 3.84 -16.94 8.44
N GLY A 149 3.73 -15.95 9.32
CA GLY A 149 4.70 -15.75 10.38
C GLY A 149 4.48 -14.46 11.13
N LYS A 150 5.43 -14.14 12.01
CA LYS A 150 5.48 -12.87 12.74
C LYS A 150 6.90 -12.35 12.76
N LEU A 151 7.01 -11.04 12.70
CA LEU A 151 8.25 -10.32 12.92
C LEU A 151 8.75 -10.49 14.37
N PRO A 152 10.07 -10.48 14.60
CA PRO A 152 10.64 -10.54 15.94
C PRO A 152 10.26 -9.32 16.80
N TYR A 153 10.01 -8.17 16.15
CA TYR A 153 9.43 -6.98 16.74
C TYR A 153 8.63 -6.24 15.67
N ARG A 154 7.60 -5.51 16.08
CA ARG A 154 6.71 -4.82 15.14
C ARG A 154 7.37 -3.54 14.65
N VAL A 155 7.28 -3.26 13.35
CA VAL A 155 7.90 -2.10 12.70
C VAL A 155 6.93 -1.35 11.81
N LYS A 156 7.20 -0.06 11.63
CA LYS A 156 6.50 0.84 10.73
C LYS A 156 7.39 1.15 9.51
N THR A 157 6.77 1.50 8.38
CA THR A 157 7.48 1.99 7.17
C THR A 157 8.63 1.08 6.76
N THR A 158 8.33 -0.21 6.66
CA THR A 158 9.32 -1.25 6.36
C THR A 158 9.74 -1.19 4.90
N LEU A 159 11.01 -1.51 4.63
CA LEU A 159 11.52 -1.88 3.32
C LEU A 159 11.84 -3.37 3.34
N VAL A 160 11.37 -4.11 2.34
CA VAL A 160 11.55 -5.57 2.29
C VAL A 160 12.46 -5.97 1.14
N GLY A 161 13.46 -6.79 1.46
CA GLY A 161 14.32 -7.48 0.50
C GLY A 161 14.07 -8.98 0.54
N TYR A 162 14.28 -9.66 -0.57
CA TYR A 162 14.30 -11.12 -0.61
C TYR A 162 15.48 -11.58 -1.43
N TRP A 163 16.30 -12.45 -0.86
CA TRP A 163 17.50 -12.97 -1.49
C TRP A 163 17.80 -14.37 -0.97
N ASP A 164 17.99 -15.32 -1.89
CA ASP A 164 18.42 -16.69 -1.62
C ASP A 164 17.63 -17.39 -0.50
N GLY A 165 16.29 -17.41 -0.63
CA GLY A 165 15.41 -18.03 0.36
C GLY A 165 15.09 -17.15 1.57
N GLN A 166 15.83 -16.07 1.79
CA GLN A 166 15.77 -15.26 3.00
C GLN A 166 15.01 -13.95 2.78
N LEU A 167 14.07 -13.67 3.69
CA LEU A 167 13.32 -12.42 3.74
C LEU A 167 14.01 -11.45 4.70
N TYR A 168 14.48 -10.33 4.17
CA TYR A 168 15.11 -9.26 4.92
C TYR A 168 14.15 -8.10 5.06
N PHE A 169 14.22 -7.40 6.18
CA PHE A 169 13.48 -6.17 6.36
C PHE A 169 14.36 -5.14 7.06
N THR A 170 14.19 -3.88 6.66
CA THR A 170 14.73 -2.72 7.38
C THR A 170 13.60 -1.76 7.69
N SER A 171 13.71 -1.04 8.79
CA SER A 171 12.78 0.02 9.17
C SER A 171 13.52 1.35 9.16
N GLY A 172 12.78 2.45 9.00
CA GLY A 172 13.29 3.83 9.02
C GLY A 172 12.71 4.64 10.16
#